data_AF-A0A4P9WV76-F1
#
_entry.id   AF-A0A4P9WV76-F1
#
_cell.length_a   1.000
_cell.length_b   1.000
_cell.length_c   1.000
_cell.angle_alpha   90.00
_cell.angle_beta   90.00
_cell.angle_gamma   90.00
#
_symmetry.space_group_name_H-M   'P 1'
#
loop_
_entity.id
_entity.type
_entity.pdbx_description
1 polymer ?
#
loop_
_entity_poly.entity_id
_entity_poly.type
_entity_poly.pdbx_seq_one_letter_code
_entity_poly.pdbx_strand_id
1 'polypeptide(L)'
;MFMQIVMWSFVPGVATSILQKMYYRVRYGGKKHSPPAGSPLFSKHYRFFYAAVIGTYLVYSLTSSYHNMPESLYDQLGASPTSSVAELKRSFRTMSLRYHPDKTDGNPELEKQFIIIRRAYDMLKDGRSRTYYDRMGSSMLSCQNCITERDFVTNGAMMALIFYLATGLALLLMTFVRRTTGQYWRWSVMLMVASVEIGVLTGSIADPMPGLLASRAPFEKIGFLHDVSFCIAILISQLHGVLFPSTERELAEV
;
A
#
# COMPACT_ATOMS: atom_id res chain seq x y z
N MET A 1 8.54 4.80 1.17
CA MET A 1 7.98 4.70 2.53
C MET A 1 8.60 5.68 3.53
N PHE A 2 9.89 5.60 3.92
CA PHE A 2 10.49 6.47 4.96
C PHE A 2 10.28 7.99 4.73
N MET A 3 10.53 8.49 3.52
CA MET A 3 10.28 9.90 3.18
C MET A 3 8.81 10.28 3.30
N GLN A 4 7.87 9.39 2.95
CA GLN A 4 6.45 9.66 3.15
C GLN A 4 6.16 9.84 4.63
N ILE A 5 6.60 8.93 5.51
CA ILE A 5 6.25 9.01 6.94
C ILE A 5 6.77 10.30 7.59
N VAL A 6 7.98 10.75 7.24
CA VAL A 6 8.54 12.01 7.76
C VAL A 6 7.74 13.21 7.23
N MET A 7 7.44 13.22 5.93
CA MET A 7 6.63 14.25 5.29
C MET A 7 5.24 14.37 5.96
N TRP A 8 4.66 13.24 6.37
CA TRP A 8 3.36 13.14 7.07
C TRP A 8 3.34 13.76 8.48
N SER A 9 4.50 14.01 9.09
CA SER A 9 4.54 14.68 10.40
C SER A 9 4.32 16.19 10.32
N PHE A 10 4.51 16.80 9.13
CA PHE A 10 4.49 18.27 8.97
C PHE A 10 3.49 18.75 7.92
N VAL A 11 3.35 18.03 6.80
CA VAL A 11 2.53 18.44 5.67
C VAL A 11 1.05 18.68 6.03
N PRO A 12 0.38 17.83 6.83
CA PRO A 12 -1.02 18.07 7.19
C PRO A 12 -1.23 19.40 7.91
N GLY A 13 -0.34 19.75 8.84
CA GLY A 13 -0.42 21.02 9.59
C GLY A 13 -0.21 22.23 8.70
N VAL A 14 0.80 22.19 7.83
CA VAL A 14 1.09 23.26 6.88
C VAL A 14 -0.08 23.46 5.91
N ALA A 15 -0.56 22.38 5.28
CA ALA A 15 -1.68 22.42 4.33
C ALA A 15 -2.95 22.96 4.99
N THR A 16 -3.26 22.52 6.21
CA THR A 16 -4.42 23.01 6.97
C THR A 16 -4.33 24.51 7.24
N SER A 17 -3.15 24.99 7.66
CA SER A 17 -2.95 26.42 7.93
C SER A 17 -3.13 27.29 6.68
N ILE A 18 -2.70 26.79 5.52
CA ILE A 18 -2.86 27.47 4.23
C ILE A 18 -4.34 27.50 3.84
N LEU A 19 -5.03 26.37 3.93
CA LEU A 19 -6.46 26.26 3.61
C LEU A 19 -7.32 27.13 4.52
N GLN A 20 -7.05 27.14 5.82
CA GLN A 20 -7.77 27.98 6.77
C GLN A 20 -7.57 29.48 6.47
N LYS A 21 -6.33 29.89 6.15
CA LYS A 21 -6.03 31.28 5.74
C LYS A 21 -6.75 31.66 4.44
N MET A 22 -6.77 30.77 3.45
CA MET A 22 -7.50 30.97 2.20
C MET A 22 -9.01 31.08 2.44
N TYR A 23 -9.58 30.17 3.25
CA TYR A 23 -10.98 30.21 3.62
C TYR A 23 -11.37 31.53 4.30
N TYR A 24 -10.56 32.01 5.25
CA TYR A 24 -10.84 33.30 5.90
C TYR A 24 -10.66 34.49 4.97
N ARG A 25 -9.70 34.45 4.05
CA ARG A 25 -9.54 35.48 3.02
C ARG A 25 -10.79 35.59 2.15
N VAL A 26 -11.32 34.46 1.70
CA VAL A 26 -12.53 34.40 0.85
C VAL A 26 -13.79 34.78 1.63
N ARG A 27 -13.96 34.26 2.85
CA ARG A 27 -15.20 34.42 3.63
C ARG A 27 -15.32 35.78 4.33
N TYR A 28 -14.22 36.33 4.83
CA TYR A 28 -14.19 37.56 5.63
C TYR A 28 -13.53 38.75 4.90
N GLY A 29 -13.03 38.55 3.69
CA GLY A 29 -12.59 39.63 2.79
C GLY A 29 -11.53 40.56 3.37
N GLY A 30 -10.68 40.08 4.29
CA GLY A 30 -9.62 40.87 4.93
C GLY A 30 -10.09 41.88 5.99
N LYS A 31 -11.36 41.85 6.42
CA LYS A 31 -11.88 42.76 7.46
C LYS A 31 -11.65 42.21 8.88
N LYS A 32 -11.68 43.11 9.88
CA LYS A 32 -11.52 42.90 11.35
C LYS A 32 -12.40 41.82 12.03
N HIS A 33 -13.21 41.07 11.28
CA HIS A 33 -14.21 40.11 11.77
C HIS A 33 -13.76 38.64 11.64
N SER A 34 -12.51 38.38 11.24
CA SER A 34 -11.97 37.01 11.32
C SER A 34 -11.88 36.59 12.79
N PRO A 35 -12.28 35.35 13.14
CA PRO A 35 -12.14 34.87 14.51
C PRO A 35 -10.68 34.97 14.96
N PRO A 36 -10.38 35.54 16.14
CA PRO A 36 -9.02 35.69 16.62
C PRO A 36 -8.39 34.31 16.83
N ALA A 37 -7.07 34.23 16.63
CA ALA A 37 -6.29 33.03 16.90
C ALA A 37 -6.51 32.59 18.36
N GLY A 38 -6.79 31.30 18.58
CA GLY A 38 -7.11 30.74 19.90
C GLY A 38 -8.59 30.81 20.30
N SER A 39 -9.48 31.45 19.53
CA SER A 39 -10.93 31.34 19.77
C SER A 39 -11.45 29.92 19.50
N PRO A 40 -12.48 29.44 20.22
CA PRO A 40 -13.02 28.10 20.03
C PRO A 40 -13.53 27.86 18.60
N LEU A 41 -14.01 28.91 17.93
CA LEU A 41 -14.42 28.86 16.53
C LEU A 41 -13.23 28.70 15.58
N PHE A 42 -12.09 29.35 15.86
CA PHE A 42 -10.87 29.18 15.07
C PHE A 42 -10.38 27.73 15.11
N SER A 43 -10.31 27.14 16.31
CA SER A 43 -9.89 25.75 16.49
C SER A 43 -10.86 24.76 15.86
N LYS A 44 -12.17 25.02 15.89
CA LYS A 44 -13.18 24.20 15.19
C LYS A 44 -12.96 24.19 13.68
N HIS A 45 -12.70 25.34 13.06
CA HIS A 45 -12.39 25.41 11.63
C HIS A 45 -11.09 24.69 11.29
N TYR A 46 -10.04 24.87 12.10
CA TYR A 46 -8.76 24.18 11.90
C TYR A 46 -8.97 22.65 11.89
N ARG A 47 -9.67 22.11 12.89
CA ARG A 47 -9.98 20.68 12.99
C ARG A 47 -10.75 20.14 11.80
N PHE A 48 -11.72 20.89 11.31
CA PHE A 48 -12.47 20.53 10.11
C PHE A 48 -11.56 20.45 8.87
N PHE A 49 -10.77 21.49 8.62
CA PHE A 49 -9.84 21.50 7.48
C PHE A 49 -8.77 20.41 7.61
N TYR A 50 -8.26 20.19 8.82
CA TYR A 50 -7.28 19.15 9.09
C TYR A 50 -7.84 17.76 8.79
N ALA A 51 -9.07 17.47 9.27
CA ALA A 51 -9.75 16.23 8.97
C ALA A 51 -10.04 16.06 7.47
N ALA A 52 -10.42 17.13 6.77
CA ALA A 52 -10.65 17.11 5.33
C ALA A 52 -9.36 16.85 4.53
N VAL A 53 -8.23 17.46 4.91
CA VAL A 53 -6.93 17.23 4.29
C VAL A 53 -6.52 15.77 4.43
N ILE A 54 -6.60 15.22 5.65
CA ILE A 54 -6.24 13.84 5.90
C ILE A 54 -7.20 12.89 5.19
N GLY A 55 -8.52 13.13 5.29
CA GLY A 55 -9.52 12.30 4.61
C GLY A 55 -9.29 12.24 3.10
N THR A 56 -9.07 13.39 2.47
CA THR A 56 -8.78 13.48 1.02
C THR A 56 -7.51 12.72 0.67
N TYR A 57 -6.46 12.86 1.49
CA TYR A 57 -5.22 12.11 1.28
C TYR A 57 -5.42 10.60 1.42
N LEU A 58 -6.11 10.13 2.46
CA LEU A 58 -6.33 8.70 2.67
C LEU A 58 -7.10 8.09 1.49
N VAL A 59 -8.10 8.81 0.97
CA VAL A 59 -8.80 8.41 -0.25
C VAL A 59 -7.84 8.35 -1.44
N TYR A 60 -7.05 9.41 -1.66
CA TYR A 60 -6.04 9.43 -2.73
C TYR A 60 -5.04 8.27 -2.61
N SER A 61 -4.53 7.98 -1.41
CA SER A 61 -3.59 6.90 -1.16
C SER A 61 -4.19 5.53 -1.44
N LEU A 62 -5.42 5.28 -1.00
CA LEU A 62 -6.10 4.01 -1.26
C LEU A 62 -6.40 3.83 -2.75
N THR A 63 -6.88 4.87 -3.42
CA THR A 63 -7.11 4.85 -4.87
C THR A 63 -5.80 4.67 -5.65
N SER A 64 -4.74 5.37 -5.25
CA SER A 64 -3.41 5.27 -5.85
C SER A 64 -2.81 3.88 -5.64
N SER A 65 -2.93 3.31 -4.44
CA SER A 65 -2.48 1.95 -4.14
C SER A 65 -3.23 0.91 -4.99
N TYR A 66 -4.54 1.06 -5.16
CA TYR A 66 -5.34 0.19 -6.02
C TYR A 66 -4.90 0.24 -7.49
N HIS A 67 -4.60 1.44 -8.02
CA HIS A 67 -4.20 1.60 -9.42
C HIS A 67 -2.74 1.28 -9.70
N ASN A 68 -1.84 1.52 -8.74
CA ASN A 68 -0.40 1.32 -8.91
C ASN A 68 0.09 -0.04 -8.37
N MET A 69 -0.82 -1.01 -8.30
CA MET A 69 -0.47 -2.37 -7.94
C MET A 69 0.46 -2.97 -9.01
N PRO A 70 1.54 -3.67 -8.63
CA PRO A 70 2.48 -4.22 -9.59
C PRO A 70 1.78 -5.25 -10.48
N GLU A 71 2.03 -5.21 -11.79
CA GLU A 71 1.45 -6.17 -12.73
C GLU A 71 1.84 -7.61 -12.37
N SER A 72 0.83 -8.46 -12.22
CA SER A 72 1.04 -9.89 -11.98
C SER A 72 1.36 -10.65 -13.27
N LEU A 73 1.88 -11.87 -13.14
CA LEU A 73 2.05 -12.80 -14.26
C LEU A 73 0.69 -13.17 -14.89
N TYR A 74 -0.39 -13.08 -14.11
CA TYR A 74 -1.75 -13.28 -14.59
C TYR A 74 -2.19 -12.12 -15.49
N ASP A 75 -1.92 -10.87 -15.09
CA ASP A 75 -2.20 -9.68 -15.90
C ASP A 75 -1.41 -9.70 -17.22
N GLN A 76 -0.13 -10.09 -17.17
CA GLN A 76 0.72 -10.23 -18.36
C GLN A 76 0.19 -11.27 -19.36
N LEU A 77 -0.45 -12.34 -18.85
CA LEU A 77 -1.10 -13.34 -19.69
C LEU A 77 -2.54 -12.98 -20.02
N GLY A 78 -3.12 -11.93 -19.45
CA GLY A 78 -4.55 -11.61 -19.57
C GLY A 78 -5.47 -12.70 -19.00
N ALA A 79 -5.04 -13.38 -17.94
CA ALA A 79 -5.78 -14.45 -17.28
C ALA A 79 -6.15 -14.08 -15.84
N SER A 80 -7.11 -14.79 -15.25
CA SER A 80 -7.46 -14.63 -13.83
C SER A 80 -6.55 -15.48 -12.94
N PRO A 81 -6.27 -15.07 -11.69
CA PRO A 81 -5.67 -15.94 -10.67
C PRO A 81 -6.47 -17.23 -10.42
N THR A 82 -7.76 -17.26 -10.78
CA THR A 82 -8.62 -18.45 -10.71
C THR A 82 -8.64 -19.30 -11.98
N SER A 83 -7.92 -18.88 -13.04
CA SER A 83 -7.95 -19.58 -14.34
C SER A 83 -7.34 -20.98 -14.28
N SER A 84 -7.95 -21.90 -15.03
CA SER A 84 -7.44 -23.27 -15.18
C SER A 84 -6.19 -23.31 -16.05
N VAL A 85 -5.39 -24.39 -15.97
CA VAL A 85 -4.21 -24.59 -16.82
C VAL A 85 -4.56 -24.57 -18.31
N ALA A 86 -5.75 -25.05 -18.68
CA ALA A 86 -6.26 -25.01 -20.05
C ALA A 86 -6.51 -23.58 -20.53
N GLU A 87 -7.10 -22.73 -19.67
CA GLU A 87 -7.30 -21.30 -19.94
C GLU A 87 -5.98 -20.55 -20.05
N LEU A 88 -5.04 -20.80 -19.14
CA LEU A 88 -3.69 -20.22 -19.21
C LEU A 88 -2.99 -20.57 -20.52
N LYS A 89 -3.09 -21.83 -20.96
CA LYS A 89 -2.54 -22.29 -22.24
C LYS A 89 -3.22 -21.61 -23.43
N ARG A 90 -4.53 -21.40 -23.37
CA ARG A 90 -5.28 -20.67 -24.42
C ARG A 90 -4.83 -19.21 -24.48
N SER A 91 -4.71 -18.55 -23.33
CA SER A 91 -4.29 -17.14 -23.27
C SER A 91 -2.86 -16.97 -23.76
N PHE A 92 -1.96 -17.84 -23.33
CA PHE A 92 -0.57 -17.90 -23.82
C PHE A 92 -0.53 -18.02 -25.34
N ARG A 93 -1.29 -18.94 -25.95
CA ARG A 93 -1.33 -19.09 -27.42
C ARG A 93 -1.74 -17.79 -28.12
N THR A 94 -2.78 -17.12 -27.63
CA THR A 94 -3.26 -15.86 -28.21
C THR A 94 -2.19 -14.76 -28.11
N MET A 95 -1.57 -14.62 -26.94
CA MET A 95 -0.55 -13.60 -26.68
C MET A 95 0.74 -13.89 -27.46
N SER A 96 1.20 -15.15 -27.48
CA SER A 96 2.37 -15.56 -28.27
C SER A 96 2.18 -15.29 -29.76
N LEU A 97 0.99 -15.49 -30.32
CA LEU A 97 0.71 -15.17 -31.72
C LEU A 97 0.68 -13.67 -32.02
N ARG A 98 0.50 -12.82 -31.00
CA ARG A 98 0.50 -11.36 -31.13
C ARG A 98 1.91 -10.77 -31.02
N TYR A 99 2.73 -11.32 -30.13
CA TYR A 99 4.09 -10.84 -29.86
C TYR A 99 5.18 -11.72 -30.49
N HIS A 100 4.84 -12.61 -31.42
CA HIS A 100 5.82 -13.49 -32.07
C HIS A 100 6.87 -12.67 -32.84
N PRO A 101 8.18 -12.96 -32.71
CA PRO A 101 9.24 -12.19 -33.37
C PRO A 101 9.03 -12.04 -34.89
N ASP A 102 8.57 -13.11 -35.57
CA ASP A 102 8.26 -13.11 -37.01
C ASP A 102 7.16 -12.13 -37.43
N LYS A 103 6.27 -11.72 -36.51
CA LYS A 103 5.16 -10.80 -36.81
C LYS A 103 5.42 -9.37 -36.36
N THR A 104 6.46 -9.18 -35.56
CA THR A 104 6.78 -7.90 -34.92
C THR A 104 7.99 -7.23 -35.57
N ASP A 105 8.46 -7.75 -36.71
CA ASP A 105 9.57 -7.22 -37.51
C ASP A 105 10.81 -6.83 -36.69
N GLY A 106 11.12 -7.61 -35.64
CA GLY A 106 12.26 -7.36 -34.76
C GLY A 106 12.12 -6.15 -33.82
N ASN A 107 10.90 -5.67 -33.53
CA ASN A 107 10.71 -4.62 -32.52
C ASN A 107 11.18 -5.11 -31.13
N PRO A 108 12.23 -4.50 -30.55
CA PRO A 108 12.85 -4.99 -29.31
C PRO A 108 11.90 -4.91 -28.12
N GLU A 109 10.91 -4.02 -28.13
CA GLU A 109 9.95 -3.91 -27.03
C GLU A 109 8.92 -5.04 -27.07
N LEU A 110 8.48 -5.44 -28.27
CA LEU A 110 7.56 -6.56 -28.44
C LEU A 110 8.26 -7.91 -28.18
N GLU A 111 9.56 -8.00 -28.48
CA GLU A 111 10.38 -9.16 -28.13
C GLU A 111 10.52 -9.32 -26.61
N LYS A 112 10.78 -8.24 -25.86
CA LYS A 112 10.76 -8.29 -24.40
C LYS A 112 9.42 -8.77 -23.85
N GLN A 113 8.31 -8.26 -24.41
CA GLN A 113 6.96 -8.69 -24.01
C GLN A 113 6.76 -10.19 -24.26
N PHE A 114 7.23 -10.72 -25.38
CA PHE A 114 7.18 -12.15 -25.66
C PHE A 114 7.95 -13.00 -24.62
N ILE A 115 9.15 -12.55 -24.23
CA ILE A 115 9.95 -13.22 -23.19
C ILE A 115 9.21 -13.22 -21.85
N ILE A 116 8.60 -12.09 -21.49
CA ILE A 116 7.80 -11.92 -20.27
C ILE A 116 6.60 -12.88 -20.27
N ILE A 117 5.81 -12.89 -21.35
CA ILE A 117 4.63 -13.77 -21.52
C ILE A 117 5.02 -15.25 -21.42
N ARG A 118 6.14 -15.64 -22.04
CA ARG A 118 6.67 -17.00 -21.97
C ARG A 118 7.04 -17.39 -20.55
N ARG A 119 7.80 -16.52 -19.85
CA ARG A 119 8.16 -16.72 -18.45
C ARG A 119 6.93 -16.83 -17.55
N ALA A 120 5.93 -15.97 -17.76
CA ALA A 120 4.67 -16.02 -17.04
C ALA A 120 3.99 -17.38 -17.19
N TYR A 121 3.85 -17.88 -18.41
CA TYR A 121 3.22 -19.18 -18.66
C TYR A 121 4.02 -20.34 -18.06
N ASP A 122 5.36 -20.32 -18.18
CA ASP A 122 6.21 -21.36 -17.62
C ASP A 122 6.11 -21.47 -16.10
N MET A 123 5.91 -20.35 -15.40
CA MET A 123 5.70 -20.31 -13.95
C MET A 123 4.29 -20.73 -13.54
N LEU A 124 3.26 -20.30 -14.28
CA LEU A 124 1.86 -20.54 -13.90
C LEU A 124 1.34 -21.93 -14.34
N LYS A 125 1.97 -22.58 -15.32
CA LYS A 125 1.55 -23.91 -15.79
C LYS A 125 1.81 -25.01 -14.76
N ASP A 126 2.86 -24.86 -13.95
CA ASP A 126 3.22 -25.82 -12.92
C ASP A 126 2.50 -25.47 -11.61
N GLY A 127 1.76 -26.42 -11.05
CA GLY A 127 0.93 -26.18 -9.86
C GLY A 127 1.76 -25.77 -8.64
N ARG A 128 2.98 -26.32 -8.52
CA ARG A 128 3.89 -25.98 -7.42
C ARG A 128 4.45 -24.57 -7.59
N SER A 129 5.02 -24.25 -8.76
CA SER A 129 5.51 -22.89 -9.06
C SER A 129 4.41 -21.82 -8.95
N ARG A 130 3.20 -22.12 -9.42
CA ARG A 130 2.03 -21.24 -9.29
C ARG A 130 1.70 -20.96 -7.82
N THR A 131 1.68 -21.99 -6.98
CA THR A 131 1.38 -21.83 -5.55
C THR A 131 2.38 -20.91 -4.85
N TYR A 132 3.67 -21.04 -5.16
CA TYR A 132 4.70 -20.16 -4.60
C TYR A 132 4.58 -18.73 -5.13
N TYR A 133 4.29 -18.58 -6.42
CA TYR A 133 4.06 -17.28 -7.02
C TYR A 133 2.86 -16.57 -6.37
N ASP A 134 1.76 -17.28 -6.15
CA ASP A 134 0.56 -16.72 -5.52
C ASP A 134 0.85 -16.20 -4.10
N ARG A 135 1.74 -16.88 -3.36
CA ARG A 135 2.12 -16.51 -1.98
C ARG A 135 3.16 -15.39 -1.90
N MET A 136 4.11 -15.36 -2.84
CA MET A 136 5.32 -14.52 -2.72
C MET A 136 5.44 -13.42 -3.78
N GLY A 137 4.67 -13.50 -4.86
CA GLY A 137 4.64 -12.52 -5.92
C GLY A 137 6.00 -12.28 -6.59
N SER A 138 6.35 -11.00 -6.74
CA SER A 138 7.57 -10.55 -7.41
C SER A 138 8.85 -10.97 -6.69
N SER A 139 8.82 -11.25 -5.38
CA SER A 139 9.98 -11.79 -4.66
C SER A 139 10.42 -13.16 -5.19
N MET A 140 9.50 -13.93 -5.80
CA MET A 140 9.82 -15.18 -6.47
C MET A 140 10.63 -14.94 -7.76
N LEU A 141 10.31 -13.88 -8.51
CA LEU A 141 11.00 -13.52 -9.76
C LEU A 141 12.44 -13.08 -9.51
N SER A 142 12.71 -12.48 -8.35
CA SER A 142 14.05 -12.08 -7.93
C SER A 142 14.94 -13.24 -7.51
N CYS A 143 14.38 -14.44 -7.29
CA CYS A 143 15.19 -15.60 -6.92
C CYS A 143 15.69 -16.35 -8.16
N GLN A 144 16.96 -16.15 -8.51
CA GLN A 144 17.57 -16.75 -9.69
C GLN A 144 17.92 -18.23 -9.53
N ASN A 145 18.13 -18.72 -8.29
CA ASN A 145 18.62 -20.08 -7.98
C ASN A 145 17.70 -20.88 -7.05
N CYS A 146 16.44 -20.48 -6.85
CA CYS A 146 15.52 -21.24 -6.01
C CYS A 146 15.06 -22.51 -6.74
N ILE A 147 15.48 -23.69 -6.25
CA ILE A 147 15.07 -24.98 -6.80
C ILE A 147 14.15 -25.70 -5.82
N THR A 148 14.45 -25.61 -4.52
CA THR A 148 13.70 -26.31 -3.48
C THR A 148 12.64 -25.43 -2.84
N GLU A 149 11.60 -26.05 -2.29
CA GLU A 149 10.52 -25.36 -1.56
C GLU A 149 11.06 -24.49 -0.42
N ARG A 150 12.13 -24.95 0.25
CA ARG A 150 12.79 -24.21 1.33
C ARG A 150 13.46 -22.94 0.82
N ASP A 151 14.09 -22.98 -0.36
CA ASP A 151 14.75 -21.81 -0.96
C ASP A 151 13.75 -20.69 -1.23
N PHE A 152 12.58 -21.05 -1.78
CA PHE A 152 11.49 -20.10 -1.97
C PHE A 152 11.02 -19.50 -0.64
N VAL A 153 10.61 -20.34 0.32
CA VAL A 153 10.08 -19.85 1.61
C VAL A 153 11.09 -18.99 2.36
N THR A 154 12.37 -19.39 2.39
CA THR A 154 13.43 -18.64 3.06
C THR A 154 13.69 -17.29 2.41
N ASN A 155 13.72 -17.21 1.07
CA ASN A 155 13.89 -15.94 0.37
C ASN A 155 12.72 -14.99 0.64
N GLY A 156 11.48 -15.49 0.61
CA GLY A 156 10.29 -14.68 0.94
C GLY A 156 10.28 -14.21 2.38
N ALA A 157 10.58 -15.12 3.31
CA ALA A 157 10.69 -14.79 4.73
C ALA A 157 11.78 -13.76 5.00
N MET A 158 12.93 -13.84 4.30
CA MET A 158 14.00 -12.87 4.41
C MET A 158 13.58 -11.48 3.91
N MET A 159 12.90 -11.39 2.78
CA MET A 159 12.39 -10.11 2.26
C MET A 159 11.34 -9.49 3.19
N ALA A 160 10.39 -10.30 3.66
CA ALA A 160 9.40 -9.88 4.65
C ALA A 160 10.08 -9.41 5.96
N LEU A 161 11.07 -10.15 6.45
CA LEU A 161 11.84 -9.80 7.63
C LEU A 161 12.53 -8.44 7.47
N ILE A 162 13.20 -8.21 6.34
CA ILE A 162 13.84 -6.92 6.05
C ILE A 162 12.81 -5.78 6.06
N PHE A 163 11.65 -5.99 5.43
CA PHE A 163 10.56 -5.01 5.42
C PHE A 163 10.09 -4.68 6.85
N TYR A 164 9.80 -5.69 7.67
CA TYR A 164 9.31 -5.48 9.04
C TYR A 164 10.37 -4.92 9.99
N LEU A 165 11.64 -5.31 9.85
CA LEU A 165 12.74 -4.71 10.62
C LEU A 165 12.96 -3.25 10.26
N ALA A 166 12.99 -2.92 8.96
CA ALA A 166 13.12 -1.54 8.49
C ALA A 166 11.93 -0.68 8.96
N THR A 167 10.72 -1.22 8.88
CA THR A 167 9.49 -0.55 9.35
C THR A 167 9.52 -0.36 10.86
N GLY A 168 9.86 -1.39 11.63
CA GLY A 168 10.00 -1.33 13.08
C GLY A 168 11.05 -0.30 13.52
N LEU A 169 12.21 -0.26 12.86
CA LEU A 169 13.24 0.74 13.11
C LEU A 169 12.74 2.15 12.82
N ALA A 170 12.05 2.36 11.70
CA ALA A 170 11.47 3.66 11.37
C ALA A 170 10.42 4.11 12.42
N LEU A 171 9.55 3.21 12.87
CA LEU A 171 8.57 3.48 13.92
C LEU A 171 9.23 3.80 15.27
N LEU A 172 10.32 3.09 15.60
CA LEU A 172 11.12 3.33 16.79
C LEU A 172 11.77 4.72 16.74
N LEU A 173 12.40 5.10 15.63
CA LEU A 173 12.99 6.43 15.46
C LEU A 173 11.95 7.54 15.61
N MET A 174 10.74 7.36 15.08
CA MET A 174 9.65 8.33 15.25
C MET A 174 9.18 8.50 16.68
N THR A 175 9.29 7.45 17.49
CA THR A 175 8.93 7.50 18.92
C THR A 175 9.80 8.52 19.66
N PHE A 176 11.05 8.70 19.24
CA PHE A 176 11.97 9.70 19.80
C PHE A 176 11.73 11.12 19.24
N VAL A 177 11.31 11.25 17.98
CA VAL A 177 11.08 12.57 17.35
C VAL A 177 9.84 13.26 17.88
N ARG A 178 8.74 12.53 18.12
CA ARG A 178 7.48 13.11 18.63
C ARG A 178 6.80 12.13 19.59
N ARG A 179 6.87 12.41 20.90
CA ARG A 179 6.08 11.71 21.91
C ARG A 179 4.60 12.06 21.72
N THR A 180 3.88 11.17 21.04
CA THR A 180 2.44 11.31 20.79
C THR A 180 1.70 10.26 21.60
N THR A 181 0.55 10.63 22.16
CA THR A 181 -0.32 9.68 22.86
C THR A 181 -0.81 8.62 21.87
N GLY A 182 -0.70 7.33 22.22
CA GLY A 182 -1.16 6.23 21.37
C GLY A 182 -0.12 5.58 20.46
N GLN A 183 1.19 5.72 20.68
CA GLN A 183 2.22 5.09 19.82
C GLN A 183 2.11 3.55 19.69
N TYR A 184 1.51 2.85 20.67
CA TYR A 184 1.44 1.39 20.71
C TYR A 184 0.61 0.76 19.59
N TRP A 185 -0.44 1.43 19.12
CA TRP A 185 -1.31 0.83 18.10
C TRP A 185 -0.55 0.61 16.78
N ARG A 186 0.50 1.40 16.49
CA ARG A 186 1.36 1.24 15.30
C ARG A 186 2.01 -0.13 15.27
N TRP A 187 2.51 -0.56 16.42
CA TRP A 187 3.10 -1.87 16.61
C TRP A 187 2.05 -2.97 16.49
N SER A 188 0.85 -2.76 17.06
CA SER A 188 -0.25 -3.72 16.94
C SER A 188 -0.69 -3.94 15.49
N VAL A 189 -0.83 -2.87 14.70
CA VAL A 189 -1.17 -2.95 13.28
C VAL A 189 -0.07 -3.68 12.50
N MET A 190 1.20 -3.34 12.74
CA MET A 190 2.32 -4.01 12.08
C MET A 190 2.36 -5.52 12.40
N LEU A 191 2.17 -5.90 13.67
CA LEU A 191 2.13 -7.29 14.10
C LEU A 191 0.93 -8.06 13.53
N MET A 192 -0.23 -7.40 13.40
CA MET A 192 -1.40 -7.99 12.76
C MET A 192 -1.13 -8.29 11.28
N VAL A 193 -0.55 -7.36 10.53
CA VAL A 193 -0.26 -7.63 9.12
C VAL A 193 0.83 -8.69 8.98
N ALA A 194 1.84 -8.67 9.85
CA ALA A 194 2.90 -9.68 9.86
C ALA A 194 2.34 -11.09 10.11
N SER A 195 1.37 -11.23 11.02
CA SER A 195 0.75 -12.53 11.28
C SER A 195 -0.08 -13.02 10.09
N VAL A 196 -0.80 -12.13 9.41
CA VAL A 196 -1.53 -12.45 8.17
C VAL A 196 -0.57 -12.86 7.06
N GLU A 197 0.51 -12.11 6.85
CA GLU A 197 1.52 -12.40 5.82
C GLU A 197 2.22 -13.75 6.08
N ILE A 198 2.61 -14.03 7.33
CA ILE A 198 3.14 -15.35 7.71
C ILE A 198 2.10 -16.45 7.46
N GLY A 199 0.83 -16.19 7.75
CA GLY A 199 -0.27 -17.12 7.45
C GLY A 199 -0.37 -17.45 5.95
N VAL A 200 -0.21 -16.45 5.07
CA VAL A 200 -0.22 -16.66 3.62
C VAL A 200 1.05 -17.37 3.14
N LEU A 201 2.23 -16.97 3.62
CA LEU A 201 3.51 -17.58 3.25
C LEU A 201 3.56 -19.07 3.65
N THR A 202 3.06 -19.41 4.85
CA THR A 202 2.96 -20.81 5.32
C THR A 202 1.85 -21.60 4.64
N GLY A 203 0.92 -20.93 3.96
CA GLY A 203 -0.24 -21.56 3.32
C GLY A 203 -1.41 -21.84 4.27
N SER A 204 -1.35 -21.36 5.52
CA SER A 204 -2.46 -21.44 6.48
C SER A 204 -3.63 -20.55 6.08
N ILE A 205 -3.35 -19.44 5.39
CA ILE A 205 -4.34 -18.49 4.86
C ILE A 205 -4.24 -18.54 3.34
N ALA A 206 -5.28 -19.07 2.67
CA ALA A 206 -5.33 -19.14 1.22
C ALA A 206 -5.67 -17.77 0.59
N ASP A 207 -6.59 -17.03 1.20
CA ASP A 207 -6.98 -15.68 0.77
C ASP A 207 -7.03 -14.74 1.99
N PRO A 208 -6.14 -13.74 2.07
CA PRO A 208 -6.12 -12.81 3.20
C PRO A 208 -7.32 -11.85 3.18
N MET A 209 -7.99 -11.65 2.04
CA MET A 209 -9.14 -10.76 1.89
C MET A 209 -10.20 -11.41 0.99
N PRO A 210 -11.01 -12.34 1.52
CA PRO A 210 -12.08 -12.98 0.77
C PRO A 210 -13.12 -11.96 0.28
N GLY A 211 -13.50 -12.02 -0.99
CA GLY A 211 -14.50 -11.13 -1.61
C GLY A 211 -14.00 -9.75 -2.03
N LEU A 212 -12.99 -9.19 -1.34
CA LEU A 212 -12.31 -7.97 -1.77
C LEU A 212 -11.15 -8.32 -2.72
N LEU A 213 -11.06 -7.61 -3.85
CA LEU A 213 -10.03 -7.87 -4.87
C LEU A 213 -10.02 -9.34 -5.35
N ALA A 214 -11.20 -9.94 -5.56
CA ALA A 214 -11.32 -11.37 -5.94
C ALA A 214 -10.58 -11.74 -7.25
N SER A 215 -10.35 -10.77 -8.13
CA SER A 215 -9.59 -10.94 -9.36
C SER A 215 -8.07 -10.81 -9.18
N ARG A 216 -7.58 -10.60 -7.96
CA ARG A 216 -6.16 -10.35 -7.64
C ARG A 216 -5.53 -11.53 -6.93
N ALA A 217 -4.25 -11.72 -7.17
CA ALA A 217 -3.44 -12.76 -6.54
C ALA A 217 -3.23 -12.47 -5.04
N PRO A 218 -3.00 -13.50 -4.20
CA PRO A 218 -2.85 -13.30 -2.76
C PRO A 218 -1.71 -12.35 -2.38
N PHE A 219 -0.56 -12.37 -3.07
CA PHE A 219 0.54 -11.44 -2.81
C PHE A 219 0.17 -9.96 -3.08
N GLU A 220 -0.65 -9.69 -4.10
CA GLU A 220 -1.12 -8.34 -4.43
C GLU A 220 -2.00 -7.79 -3.31
N LYS A 221 -2.83 -8.68 -2.73
CA LYS A 221 -3.65 -8.37 -1.57
C LYS A 221 -2.80 -8.05 -0.34
N ILE A 222 -1.68 -8.74 -0.11
CA ILE A 222 -0.76 -8.42 0.99
C ILE A 222 -0.17 -7.03 0.82
N GLY A 223 0.30 -6.67 -0.39
CA GLY A 223 0.80 -5.32 -0.66
C GLY A 223 -0.26 -4.25 -0.39
N PHE A 224 -1.50 -4.47 -0.85
CA PHE A 224 -2.62 -3.59 -0.54
C PHE A 224 -2.90 -3.52 0.98
N LEU A 225 -2.78 -4.63 1.69
CA LEU A 225 -2.96 -4.69 3.14
C LEU A 225 -1.91 -3.86 3.89
N HIS A 226 -0.65 -3.86 3.44
CA HIS A 226 0.38 -2.96 4.00
C HIS A 226 -0.02 -1.49 3.82
N ASP A 227 -0.50 -1.10 2.64
CA ASP A 227 -0.91 0.28 2.34
C ASP A 227 -2.16 0.70 3.14
N VAL A 228 -3.17 -0.18 3.23
CA VAL A 228 -4.38 0.04 4.05
C VAL A 228 -3.99 0.20 5.51
N SER A 229 -3.08 -0.65 5.99
CA SER A 229 -2.60 -0.61 7.38
C SER A 229 -1.87 0.68 7.67
N PHE A 230 -1.07 1.19 6.72
CA PHE A 230 -0.46 2.51 6.81
C PHE A 230 -1.49 3.66 6.80
N CYS A 231 -2.60 3.52 6.06
CA CYS A 231 -3.68 4.49 6.04
C CYS A 231 -4.46 4.52 7.37
N ILE A 232 -4.84 3.35 7.89
CA ILE A 232 -5.44 3.20 9.23
C ILE A 232 -4.50 3.79 10.28
N ALA A 233 -3.21 3.57 10.09
CA ALA A 233 -2.20 4.09 10.97
C ALA A 233 -2.19 5.62 11.03
N ILE A 234 -2.21 6.29 9.89
CA ILE A 234 -2.32 7.75 9.84
C ILE A 234 -3.63 8.23 10.45
N LEU A 235 -4.75 7.56 10.13
CA LEU A 235 -6.08 7.92 10.62
C LEU A 235 -6.12 7.91 12.15
N ILE A 236 -5.66 6.84 12.80
CA ILE A 236 -5.67 6.77 14.26
C ILE A 236 -4.69 7.78 14.86
N SER A 237 -3.48 7.92 14.32
CA SER A 237 -2.48 8.82 14.90
C SER A 237 -2.82 10.30 14.82
N GLN A 238 -3.45 10.73 13.72
CA GLN A 238 -3.62 12.15 13.42
C GLN A 238 -5.06 12.63 13.67
N LEU A 239 -6.07 11.77 13.44
CA LEU A 239 -7.47 12.15 13.59
C LEU A 239 -7.98 11.96 15.03
N HIS A 240 -7.39 11.05 15.81
CA HIS A 240 -7.88 10.74 17.17
C HIS A 240 -7.92 11.98 18.08
N GLY A 241 -6.82 12.73 18.19
CA GLY A 241 -6.77 13.96 19.01
C GLY A 241 -7.61 15.11 18.44
N VAL A 242 -7.94 15.07 17.15
CA VAL A 242 -8.78 16.09 16.49
C VAL A 242 -10.27 15.81 16.73
N LEU A 243 -10.67 14.55 16.72
CA LEU A 243 -12.06 14.11 16.91
C LEU A 243 -12.46 14.04 18.39
N PHE A 244 -11.54 13.62 19.27
CA PHE A 244 -11.81 13.40 20.70
C PHE A 244 -10.87 14.24 21.58
N PRO A 245 -11.05 15.56 21.64
CA PRO A 245 -10.24 16.43 22.50
C PRO A 245 -10.50 16.12 23.97
N SER A 246 -9.47 15.74 24.73
CA SER A 246 -9.66 15.24 26.10
C SER A 246 -9.65 16.36 27.17
N THR A 247 -9.08 17.54 26.90
CA THR A 247 -9.17 18.73 27.78
C THR A 247 -8.75 20.01 27.04
N GLU A 248 -9.17 21.20 27.52
CA GLU A 248 -8.85 22.52 26.96
C GLU A 248 -7.34 22.81 26.74
N ARG A 249 -6.42 22.07 27.39
CA ARG A 249 -4.97 22.23 27.22
C ARG A 249 -4.44 21.84 25.83
N GLU A 250 -5.09 20.90 25.14
CA GLU A 250 -4.69 20.52 23.76
C GLU A 250 -5.10 21.57 22.71
N LEU A 251 -5.95 22.55 23.05
CA LEU A 251 -6.29 23.66 22.16
C LEU A 251 -5.16 24.68 21.98
N ALA A 252 -4.14 24.66 22.84
CA ALA A 252 -3.01 25.59 22.81
C ALA A 252 -1.78 25.03 22.08
N GLU A 253 -1.71 23.72 21.82
CA GLU A 253 -0.53 23.02 21.25
C GLU A 253 -0.72 22.49 19.82
N VAL A 254 -1.89 22.73 19.21
CA VAL A 254 -2.19 22.44 17.78
C VAL A 254 -2.12 23.71 16.96
#